data_AF-A0A2I2GQU4-F1
#
_entry.id   AF-A0A2I2GQU4-F1
#
_cell.length_a   1.000
_cell.length_b   1.000
_cell.length_c   1.000
_cell.angle_alpha   90.00
_cell.angle_beta   90.00
_cell.angle_gamma   90.00
#
_symmetry.space_group_name_H-M   'P 1'
#
loop_
_entity.id
_entity.type
_entity.pdbx_description
1 polymer ?
#
loop_
_entity_poly.entity_id
_entity_poly.type
_entity_poly.pdbx_seq_one_letter_code
_entity_poly.pdbx_strand_id
1 'polypeptide(L)'
;MVAMASDSTKRKASEEALSPDSQQQSKKARTDSPEREPKTEDEPLGKPPLRIVPFPEKPAVLEERRGEIEFRVVNNDGSRDSFVVLTGLKCIFQKQLPKMPKDYIARLVYDRSHLSMAIVKHPLEVVGGITYRPFNSRRFAEIVFCAISSDQQVKGYGAHLMSHLKDYVKATSPIMHFLTYADNYAIGYFKKQGFTKEITLDKSIWMGYIKDYEGGTIMQCTMLPTIRYLEIGRMLLKQKEAVHAKIRAFSQSYKVHNPPKEWKNGPCKIDPLSIPAIRASGWSPDMDELARQPRHGPNYNQLLHLLNDMQNHSAAWPFTQPVNRDEVPDYYEVIKEPMDLSTMEEKHEKDMYPTPQEFIKDASLIFDNCRKYNNENTPYAKSANKLEKFMWQQIRNIPEWSHLADGH
;
A
#
# COMPACT_ATOMS: atom_id res chain seq x y z
N MET A 1 -40.09 44.68 24.70
CA MET A 1 -39.16 45.65 24.09
C MET A 1 -38.21 44.86 23.19
N VAL A 2 -38.62 44.41 22.00
CA VAL A 2 -38.60 45.10 20.67
C VAL A 2 -37.19 45.67 20.40
N ALA A 3 -36.25 44.94 19.79
CA ALA A 3 -36.06 44.59 18.36
C ALA A 3 -35.27 45.65 17.56
N MET A 4 -34.65 45.18 16.47
CA MET A 4 -34.16 45.87 15.24
C MET A 4 -32.63 46.08 15.17
N ALA A 5 -31.89 45.41 14.26
CA ALA A 5 -31.84 45.50 12.78
C ALA A 5 -30.80 46.57 12.34
N SER A 6 -29.66 46.18 11.75
CA SER A 6 -29.38 45.89 10.32
C SER A 6 -29.03 47.13 9.50
N ASP A 7 -28.09 46.93 8.56
CA ASP A 7 -27.85 47.75 7.36
C ASP A 7 -27.29 49.17 7.51
N SER A 8 -26.56 49.76 6.57
CA SER A 8 -25.83 49.29 5.39
C SER A 8 -25.08 50.51 4.80
N THR A 9 -24.01 50.26 4.05
CA THR A 9 -23.52 51.01 2.87
C THR A 9 -23.59 52.55 2.79
N LYS A 10 -22.45 53.21 2.46
CA LYS A 10 -22.01 53.61 1.09
C LYS A 10 -21.16 54.90 1.06
N ARG A 11 -20.17 54.87 0.16
CA ARG A 11 -19.51 55.96 -0.62
C ARG A 11 -18.52 56.88 0.13
N LYS A 12 -17.23 56.98 -0.21
CA LYS A 12 -16.47 57.39 -1.43
C LYS A 12 -16.42 58.91 -1.67
N ALA A 13 -15.17 59.42 -1.62
CA ALA A 13 -14.59 60.63 -2.23
C ALA A 13 -15.14 61.98 -1.70
N SER A 14 -14.39 63.07 -1.54
CA SER A 14 -13.13 63.52 -2.16
C SER A 14 -12.53 64.71 -1.38
N GLU A 15 -11.24 64.97 -1.65
CA GLU A 15 -10.58 66.29 -1.75
C GLU A 15 -10.37 67.12 -0.47
N GLU A 16 -9.11 67.22 0.01
CA GLU A 16 -8.07 68.21 -0.40
C GLU A 16 -8.33 69.59 0.23
N ALA A 17 -7.37 70.35 0.73
CA ALA A 17 -5.93 70.28 0.91
C ALA A 17 -5.56 71.43 1.89
N LEU A 18 -4.29 71.54 2.30
CA LEU A 18 -3.48 72.78 2.36
C LEU A 18 -2.28 72.60 3.32
N SER A 19 -1.10 72.37 2.73
CA SER A 19 0.26 72.42 3.33
C SER A 19 0.83 73.85 3.21
N PRO A 20 2.00 74.26 3.76
CA PRO A 20 3.37 73.72 3.51
C PRO A 20 4.31 73.79 4.75
N ASP A 21 5.48 73.16 4.86
CA ASP A 21 6.79 73.37 4.20
C ASP A 21 7.77 72.34 4.84
N SER A 22 8.82 71.75 4.27
CA SER A 22 9.56 71.94 3.02
C SER A 22 10.46 70.70 2.80
N GLN A 23 10.27 69.94 1.72
CA GLN A 23 11.24 68.92 1.25
C GLN A 23 11.39 69.02 -0.28
N GLN A 24 12.48 69.68 -0.72
CA GLN A 24 12.91 69.74 -2.12
C GLN A 24 13.61 68.42 -2.48
N GLN A 25 13.02 67.62 -3.38
CA GLN A 25 13.21 67.59 -4.84
C GLN A 25 14.52 66.96 -5.33
N SER A 26 14.42 65.74 -5.86
CA SER A 26 15.33 65.26 -6.91
C SER A 26 14.57 64.46 -7.97
N LYS A 27 14.28 65.20 -9.05
CA LYS A 27 14.00 64.87 -10.46
C LYS A 27 14.01 63.39 -10.89
N LYS A 28 12.92 63.03 -11.59
CA LYS A 28 12.88 61.97 -12.61
C LYS A 28 14.05 62.13 -13.59
N ALA A 29 14.91 61.12 -13.67
CA ALA A 29 15.79 60.90 -14.81
C ALA A 29 15.33 59.63 -15.54
N ARG A 30 15.04 59.77 -16.82
CA ARG A 30 14.97 58.64 -17.76
C ARG A 30 16.31 57.91 -17.67
N THR A 31 16.30 56.63 -17.34
CA THR A 31 17.41 55.74 -17.67
C THR A 31 16.98 54.99 -18.91
N ASP A 32 17.57 55.42 -20.04
CA ASP A 32 17.58 54.68 -21.29
C ASP A 32 17.89 53.21 -21.02
N SER A 33 17.02 52.33 -21.52
CA SER A 33 17.43 50.98 -21.86
C SER A 33 18.59 51.11 -22.86
N PRO A 34 19.71 50.38 -22.70
CA PRO A 34 20.79 50.47 -23.66
C PRO A 34 20.25 50.15 -25.05
N GLU A 35 20.54 51.03 -26.00
CA GLU A 35 20.23 50.85 -27.42
C GLU A 35 20.73 49.47 -27.87
N ARG A 36 19.92 48.83 -28.72
CA ARG A 36 20.25 47.57 -29.38
C ARG A 36 21.62 47.70 -30.05
N GLU A 37 22.60 46.96 -29.54
CA GLU A 37 23.74 46.57 -30.36
C GLU A 37 23.23 45.75 -31.56
N PRO A 38 23.82 45.92 -32.75
CA PRO A 38 23.37 45.22 -33.95
C PRO A 38 23.56 43.72 -33.75
N LYS A 39 22.50 42.97 -34.09
CA LYS A 39 22.46 41.52 -34.09
C LYS A 39 23.69 40.94 -34.80
N THR A 40 24.62 40.38 -34.05
CA THR A 40 25.46 39.30 -34.55
C THR A 40 24.66 38.02 -34.47
N GLU A 41 24.56 37.36 -35.61
CA GLU A 41 23.90 36.07 -35.82
C GLU A 41 24.54 35.01 -34.93
N ASP A 42 23.92 34.71 -33.78
CA ASP A 42 24.02 33.42 -33.07
C ASP A 42 23.15 33.48 -31.80
N GLU A 43 21.82 33.31 -31.94
CA GLU A 43 20.96 32.99 -30.80
C GLU A 43 21.01 31.48 -30.51
N PRO A 44 21.27 31.03 -29.27
CA PRO A 44 21.06 29.65 -28.90
C PRO A 44 19.56 29.37 -28.86
N LEU A 45 19.12 28.43 -29.72
CA LEU A 45 17.77 27.87 -29.79
C LEU A 45 17.07 27.85 -28.42
N GLY A 46 15.90 28.51 -28.36
CA GLY A 46 15.05 28.61 -27.18
C GLY A 46 14.89 27.26 -26.46
N LYS A 47 15.00 27.28 -25.12
CA LYS A 47 14.82 26.08 -24.28
C LYS A 47 13.53 25.37 -24.70
N PRO A 48 13.58 24.05 -24.98
CA PRO A 48 12.39 23.32 -25.40
C PRO A 48 11.27 23.48 -24.36
N PRO A 49 10.00 23.56 -24.78
CA PRO A 49 8.88 23.74 -23.88
C PRO A 49 8.87 22.66 -22.81
N LEU A 50 8.70 23.06 -21.55
CA LEU A 50 8.63 22.13 -20.42
C LEU A 50 7.46 21.16 -20.62
N ARG A 51 7.77 19.89 -20.86
CA ARG A 51 6.76 18.84 -21.00
C ARG A 51 6.17 18.53 -19.62
N ILE A 52 4.95 19.01 -19.38
CA ILE A 52 4.21 18.70 -18.16
C ILE A 52 3.74 17.25 -18.24
N VAL A 53 4.20 16.41 -17.30
CA VAL A 53 3.71 15.03 -17.17
C VAL A 53 2.45 15.06 -16.29
N PRO A 54 1.29 14.62 -16.80
CA PRO A 54 0.06 14.61 -16.01
C PRO A 54 0.20 13.61 -14.85
N PHE A 55 -0.31 14.01 -13.68
CA PHE A 55 -0.38 13.14 -12.50
C PHE A 55 -1.87 12.89 -12.17
N PRO A 56 -2.39 11.68 -12.39
CA PRO A 56 -3.77 11.36 -12.05
C PRO A 56 -3.91 11.31 -10.53
N GLU A 57 -4.73 12.22 -9.99
CA GLU A 57 -5.00 12.28 -8.56
C GLU A 57 -6.17 11.38 -8.17
N LYS A 58 -6.08 10.76 -6.99
CA LYS A 58 -7.15 9.91 -6.47
C LYS A 58 -8.33 10.76 -5.97
N PRO A 59 -9.58 10.24 -6.00
CA PRO A 59 -10.75 10.96 -5.52
C PRO A 59 -10.57 11.57 -4.12
N ALA A 60 -10.06 10.80 -3.16
CA ALA A 60 -9.83 11.29 -1.79
C ALA A 60 -8.95 12.55 -1.71
N VAL A 61 -7.93 12.67 -2.58
CA VAL A 61 -7.03 13.83 -2.62
C VAL A 61 -7.76 15.06 -3.16
N LEU A 62 -8.62 14.85 -4.16
CA LEU A 62 -9.42 15.92 -4.77
C LEU A 62 -10.48 16.42 -3.79
N GLU A 63 -11.16 15.52 -3.09
CA GLU A 63 -12.16 15.86 -2.06
C GLU A 63 -11.53 16.66 -0.92
N GLU A 64 -10.33 16.30 -0.45
CA GLU A 64 -9.60 17.05 0.58
C GLU A 64 -9.25 18.45 0.07
N ARG A 65 -8.73 18.56 -1.16
CA ARG A 65 -8.39 19.86 -1.76
C ARG A 65 -9.61 20.78 -1.91
N ARG A 66 -10.78 20.20 -2.16
CA ARG A 66 -12.05 20.95 -2.23
C ARG A 66 -12.62 21.29 -0.85
N GLY A 67 -12.02 20.78 0.24
CA GLY A 67 -12.50 20.97 1.61
C GLY A 67 -13.74 20.13 1.94
N GLU A 68 -14.06 19.10 1.15
CA GLU A 68 -15.19 18.21 1.39
C GLU A 68 -14.89 17.22 2.53
N ILE A 69 -13.62 16.84 2.65
CA ILE A 69 -13.07 16.02 3.74
C ILE A 69 -11.91 16.74 4.40
N GLU A 70 -11.64 16.36 5.64
CA GLU A 70 -10.45 16.76 6.39
C GLU A 70 -9.96 15.61 7.26
N PHE A 71 -8.68 15.68 7.62
CA PHE A 71 -8.03 14.71 8.50
C PHE A 71 -7.83 15.34 9.88
N ARG A 72 -8.49 14.80 10.90
CA ARG A 72 -8.40 15.30 12.28
C ARG A 72 -7.75 14.25 13.17
N VAL A 73 -6.76 14.66 13.95
CA VAL A 73 -6.22 13.83 15.04
C VAL A 73 -6.94 14.21 16.33
N VAL A 74 -7.62 13.24 16.93
CA VAL A 74 -8.44 13.41 18.13
C VAL A 74 -8.08 12.37 19.19
N ASN A 75 -8.29 12.70 20.45
CA ASN A 75 -8.26 11.78 21.58
C ASN A 75 -9.36 12.14 22.57
N ASN A 76 -9.49 11.37 23.66
CA ASN A 76 -10.46 11.67 24.71
C ASN A 76 -9.95 12.81 25.61
N ASP A 77 -10.02 14.03 25.08
CA ASP A 77 -9.64 15.29 25.73
C ASP A 77 -10.78 15.93 26.56
N GLY A 78 -11.98 15.34 26.53
CA GLY A 78 -13.19 15.87 27.17
C GLY A 78 -13.95 16.91 26.34
N SER A 79 -13.49 17.25 25.13
CA SER A 79 -14.21 18.13 24.21
C SER A 79 -15.38 17.40 23.54
N ARG A 80 -16.45 18.15 23.26
CA ARG A 80 -17.64 17.63 22.58
C ARG A 80 -17.30 17.13 21.17
N ASP A 81 -16.50 17.88 20.43
CA ASP A 81 -16.18 17.57 19.04
C ASP A 81 -15.32 16.31 18.93
N SER A 82 -14.26 16.18 19.75
CA SER A 82 -13.47 14.95 19.82
C SER A 82 -14.34 13.76 20.21
N PHE A 83 -15.25 13.94 21.17
CA PHE A 83 -16.16 12.86 21.58
C PHE A 83 -17.11 12.41 20.44
N VAL A 84 -17.65 13.33 19.66
CA VAL A 84 -18.48 13.02 18.48
C VAL A 84 -17.68 12.22 17.46
N VAL A 85 -16.46 12.66 17.13
CA VAL A 85 -15.59 11.99 16.16
C VAL A 85 -15.19 10.59 16.65
N LEU A 86 -14.76 10.46 17.90
CA LEU A 86 -14.42 9.17 18.50
C LEU A 86 -15.62 8.21 18.52
N THR A 87 -16.82 8.73 18.78
CA THR A 87 -18.04 7.92 18.76
C THR A 87 -18.37 7.44 17.34
N GLY A 88 -18.19 8.29 16.32
CA GLY A 88 -18.32 7.90 14.92
C GLY A 88 -17.32 6.80 14.53
N LEU A 89 -16.05 6.96 14.92
CA LEU A 89 -15.00 5.96 14.69
C LEU A 89 -15.32 4.63 15.37
N LYS A 90 -15.71 4.66 16.64
CA LYS A 90 -16.15 3.46 17.39
C LYS A 90 -17.24 2.71 16.62
N CYS A 91 -18.26 3.42 16.13
CA CYS A 91 -19.35 2.82 15.38
C CYS A 91 -18.87 2.18 14.06
N ILE A 92 -17.92 2.82 13.36
CA ILE A 92 -17.32 2.24 12.15
C ILE A 92 -16.51 0.99 12.50
N PHE A 93 -15.61 1.06 13.48
CA PHE A 93 -14.81 -0.10 13.89
C PHE A 93 -15.68 -1.28 14.33
N GLN A 94 -16.74 -1.03 15.11
CA GLN A 94 -17.67 -2.10 15.53
C GLN A 94 -18.41 -2.76 14.36
N LYS A 95 -18.62 -2.05 13.25
CA LYS A 95 -19.24 -2.59 12.03
C LYS A 95 -18.22 -3.30 11.13
N GLN A 96 -17.04 -2.71 10.94
CA GLN A 96 -16.02 -3.20 10.00
C GLN A 96 -15.13 -4.29 10.59
N LEU A 97 -15.05 -4.40 11.92
CA LEU A 97 -14.23 -5.38 12.63
C LEU A 97 -15.13 -6.31 13.47
N PRO A 98 -15.96 -7.18 12.85
CA PRO A 98 -16.95 -7.99 13.56
C PRO A 98 -16.32 -9.04 14.50
N LYS A 99 -15.05 -9.41 14.28
CA LYS A 99 -14.29 -10.32 15.16
C LYS A 99 -13.82 -9.66 16.46
N MET A 100 -13.85 -8.34 16.55
CA MET A 100 -13.43 -7.60 17.74
C MET A 100 -14.62 -7.34 18.67
N PRO A 101 -14.51 -7.62 19.98
CA PRO A 101 -15.59 -7.34 20.93
C PRO A 101 -15.95 -5.85 20.95
N LYS A 102 -17.24 -5.53 20.94
CA LYS A 102 -17.73 -4.14 20.87
C LYS A 102 -17.26 -3.29 22.04
N ASP A 103 -17.25 -3.85 23.25
CA ASP A 103 -16.79 -3.17 24.46
C ASP A 103 -15.27 -2.96 24.46
N TYR A 104 -14.53 -3.90 23.87
CA TYR A 104 -13.08 -3.77 23.68
C TYR A 104 -12.75 -2.58 22.77
N ILE A 105 -13.45 -2.47 21.62
CA ILE A 105 -13.30 -1.34 20.71
C ILE A 105 -13.63 -0.02 21.43
N ALA A 106 -14.77 0.05 22.11
CA ALA A 106 -15.18 1.26 22.82
C ALA A 106 -14.15 1.67 23.87
N ARG A 107 -13.66 0.72 24.67
CA ARG A 107 -12.67 0.99 25.72
C ARG A 107 -11.38 1.59 25.16
N LEU A 108 -10.85 1.06 24.06
CA LEU A 108 -9.60 1.55 23.47
C LEU A 108 -9.77 2.85 22.68
N VAL A 109 -10.88 3.03 21.95
CA VAL A 109 -11.14 4.28 21.23
C VAL A 109 -11.29 5.46 22.19
N TYR A 110 -11.90 5.26 23.36
CA TYR A 110 -12.05 6.31 24.38
C TYR A 110 -10.90 6.36 25.39
N ASP A 111 -9.88 5.51 25.26
CA ASP A 111 -8.73 5.52 26.14
C ASP A 111 -7.86 6.75 25.89
N ARG A 112 -7.47 7.47 26.96
CA ARG A 112 -6.72 8.73 26.85
C ARG A 112 -5.28 8.56 26.34
N SER A 113 -4.72 7.35 26.43
CA SER A 113 -3.40 7.03 25.89
C SER A 113 -3.42 6.67 24.41
N HIS A 114 -4.61 6.59 23.80
CA HIS A 114 -4.79 6.32 22.38
C HIS A 114 -5.12 7.61 21.64
N LEU A 115 -4.61 7.71 20.41
CA LEU A 115 -4.92 8.77 19.46
C LEU A 115 -5.68 8.16 18.29
N SER A 116 -6.57 8.92 17.68
CA SER A 116 -7.26 8.52 16.47
C SER A 116 -7.13 9.58 15.39
N MET A 117 -6.63 9.19 14.22
CA MET A 117 -6.72 10.01 13.02
C MET A 117 -8.00 9.64 12.27
N ALA A 118 -8.92 10.59 12.17
CA ALA A 118 -10.23 10.43 11.54
C ALA A 118 -10.29 11.20 10.22
N ILE A 119 -10.98 10.62 9.24
CA ILE A 119 -11.48 11.34 8.06
C ILE A 119 -12.87 11.86 8.42
N VAL A 120 -13.04 13.17 8.36
CA VAL A 120 -14.29 13.84 8.67
C VAL A 120 -14.79 14.56 7.42
N LYS A 121 -16.05 14.31 7.04
CA LYS A 121 -16.81 15.09 6.07
C LYS A 121 -17.58 16.19 6.79
N HIS A 122 -17.65 17.36 6.15
CA HIS A 122 -18.33 18.50 6.75
C HIS A 122 -19.84 18.23 6.92
N PRO A 123 -20.47 18.56 8.07
CA PRO A 123 -19.87 19.24 9.22
C PRO A 123 -19.08 18.33 10.20
N LEU A 124 -19.52 17.10 10.48
CA LEU A 124 -18.86 16.18 11.44
C LEU A 124 -19.14 14.69 11.15
N GLU A 125 -19.36 14.34 9.89
CA GLU A 125 -19.61 12.94 9.50
C GLU A 125 -18.27 12.17 9.42
N VAL A 126 -18.13 11.11 10.21
CA VAL A 126 -16.90 10.29 10.20
C VAL A 126 -16.98 9.26 9.08
N VAL A 127 -15.97 9.24 8.21
CA VAL A 127 -15.87 8.30 7.08
C VAL A 127 -15.04 7.06 7.43
N GLY A 128 -14.04 7.23 8.30
CA GLY A 128 -13.11 6.18 8.67
C GLY A 128 -11.95 6.74 9.47
N GLY A 129 -11.06 5.88 9.95
CA GLY A 129 -9.92 6.31 10.73
C GLY A 129 -8.97 5.21 11.15
N ILE A 130 -7.88 5.64 11.77
CA ILE A 130 -6.90 4.77 12.42
C ILE A 130 -6.79 5.18 13.89
N THR A 131 -7.01 4.23 14.80
CA THR A 131 -6.67 4.40 16.22
C THR A 131 -5.32 3.76 16.48
N TYR A 132 -4.40 4.51 17.08
CA TYR A 132 -3.06 4.07 17.38
C TYR A 132 -2.62 4.50 18.79
N ARG A 133 -1.68 3.75 19.36
CA ARG A 133 -1.08 4.03 20.67
C ARG A 133 0.40 4.35 20.49
N PRO A 134 0.83 5.60 20.75
CA PRO A 134 2.24 5.98 20.61
C PRO A 134 3.09 5.53 21.80
N PHE A 135 4.27 4.97 21.53
CA PHE A 135 5.31 4.70 22.52
C PHE A 135 6.54 5.54 22.21
N ASN A 136 6.46 6.85 22.47
CA ASN A 136 7.48 7.84 22.07
C ASN A 136 8.90 7.48 22.55
N SER A 137 9.04 7.00 23.79
CA SER A 137 10.33 6.57 24.35
C SER A 137 10.94 5.35 23.65
N ARG A 138 10.10 4.52 23.01
CA ARG A 138 10.47 3.30 22.30
C ARG A 138 10.45 3.47 20.77
N ARG A 139 10.13 4.69 20.29
CA ARG A 139 10.14 5.08 18.87
C ARG A 139 9.24 4.25 17.95
N PHE A 140 8.21 3.62 18.50
CA PHE A 140 7.18 2.92 17.72
C PHE A 140 5.77 3.32 18.16
N ALA A 141 4.78 3.06 17.29
CA ALA A 141 3.36 3.11 17.65
C ALA A 141 2.67 1.80 17.27
N GLU A 142 1.73 1.38 18.11
CA GLU A 142 0.82 0.28 17.82
C GLU A 142 -0.39 0.82 17.06
N ILE A 143 -0.65 0.31 15.86
CA ILE A 143 -1.92 0.53 15.16
C ILE A 143 -2.91 -0.50 15.71
N VAL A 144 -3.92 0.00 16.41
CA VAL A 144 -4.92 -0.82 17.11
C VAL A 144 -6.10 -1.11 16.20
N PHE A 145 -6.64 -0.08 15.54
CA PHE A 145 -7.76 -0.20 14.62
C PHE A 145 -7.49 0.59 13.35
N CYS A 146 -7.89 0.04 12.21
CA CYS A 146 -7.84 0.70 10.91
C CYS A 146 -9.05 0.27 10.09
N ALA A 147 -9.97 1.20 9.79
CA ALA A 147 -11.15 0.89 9.01
C ALA A 147 -11.70 2.12 8.29
N ILE A 148 -12.31 1.87 7.13
CA ILE A 148 -13.07 2.85 6.35
C ILE A 148 -14.49 2.30 6.20
N SER A 149 -15.49 3.17 6.29
CA SER A 149 -16.89 2.80 6.06
C SER A 149 -17.08 2.15 4.68
N SER A 150 -17.84 1.05 4.61
CA SER A 150 -17.96 0.21 3.41
C SER A 150 -18.42 0.96 2.16
N ASP A 151 -19.34 1.91 2.33
CA ASP A 151 -19.88 2.77 1.25
C ASP A 151 -18.83 3.76 0.68
N GLN A 152 -17.74 3.99 1.41
CA GLN A 152 -16.66 4.88 1.04
C GLN A 152 -15.38 4.14 0.61
N GLN A 153 -15.38 2.81 0.61
CA GLN A 153 -14.23 2.03 0.16
C GLN A 153 -13.94 2.25 -1.34
N VAL A 154 -12.75 1.84 -1.80
CA VAL A 154 -12.29 1.95 -3.21
C VAL A 154 -11.94 3.38 -3.69
N LYS A 155 -12.39 4.45 -3.02
CA LYS A 155 -12.00 5.85 -3.35
C LYS A 155 -10.56 6.24 -3.01
N GLY A 156 -9.82 5.33 -2.39
CA GLY A 156 -8.42 5.53 -1.99
C GLY A 156 -8.21 6.14 -0.60
N TYR A 157 -9.27 6.32 0.20
CA TYR A 157 -9.16 6.90 1.54
C TYR A 157 -8.20 6.16 2.46
N GLY A 158 -8.17 4.81 2.46
CA GLY A 158 -7.27 4.06 3.34
C GLY A 158 -5.79 4.38 3.10
N ALA A 159 -5.36 4.38 1.83
CA ALA A 159 -3.98 4.74 1.48
C ALA A 159 -3.67 6.23 1.78
N HIS A 160 -4.66 7.10 1.59
CA HIS A 160 -4.52 8.53 1.88
C HIS A 160 -4.39 8.79 3.39
N LEU A 161 -5.22 8.12 4.19
CA LEU A 161 -5.20 8.12 5.65
C LEU A 161 -3.89 7.61 6.22
N MET A 162 -3.36 6.50 5.70
CA MET A 162 -2.05 6.00 6.12
C MET A 162 -0.92 6.96 5.77
N SER A 163 -1.01 7.65 4.62
CA SER A 163 -0.02 8.66 4.22
C SER A 163 -0.04 9.87 5.16
N HIS A 164 -1.24 10.37 5.49
CA HIS A 164 -1.45 11.40 6.51
C HIS A 164 -0.92 10.96 7.87
N LEU A 165 -1.22 9.74 8.31
CA LEU A 165 -0.75 9.22 9.60
C LEU A 165 0.78 9.18 9.67
N LYS A 166 1.44 8.68 8.63
CA LYS A 166 2.91 8.62 8.56
C LYS A 166 3.54 10.00 8.61
N ASP A 167 3.04 10.93 7.78
CA ASP A 167 3.58 12.29 7.74
C ASP A 167 3.33 13.04 9.05
N TYR A 168 2.15 12.89 9.65
CA TYR A 168 1.81 13.46 10.95
C TYR A 168 2.69 12.92 12.07
N VAL A 169 2.76 11.60 12.25
CA VAL A 169 3.53 10.97 13.34
C VAL A 169 5.01 11.31 13.21
N LYS A 170 5.56 11.30 12.00
CA LYS A 170 6.96 11.66 11.74
C LYS A 170 7.25 13.13 12.03
N ALA A 171 6.29 14.03 11.77
CA ALA A 171 6.46 15.46 12.02
C ALA A 171 6.28 15.84 13.50
N THR A 172 5.52 15.05 14.27
CA THR A 172 5.09 15.41 15.63
C THR A 172 5.72 14.58 16.74
N SER A 173 6.44 13.50 16.40
CA SER A 173 6.97 12.55 17.38
C SER A 173 8.28 11.88 16.89
N PRO A 174 9.06 11.23 17.77
CA PRO A 174 10.27 10.49 17.38
C PRO A 174 9.98 9.09 16.79
N ILE A 175 8.70 8.76 16.58
CA ILE A 175 8.26 7.44 16.13
C ILE A 175 8.64 7.23 14.66
N MET A 176 9.28 6.09 14.39
CA MET A 176 9.69 5.68 13.04
C MET A 176 9.14 4.31 12.63
N HIS A 177 8.52 3.59 13.57
CA HIS A 177 8.02 2.24 13.35
C HIS A 177 6.53 2.15 13.71
N PHE A 178 5.75 1.47 12.87
CA PHE A 178 4.42 1.01 13.23
C PHE A 178 4.42 -0.50 13.38
N LEU A 179 3.78 -0.98 14.44
CA LEU A 179 3.45 -2.39 14.64
C LEU A 179 1.94 -2.54 14.63
N THR A 180 1.45 -3.62 14.04
CA THR A 180 0.02 -3.92 13.96
C THR A 180 -0.19 -5.42 13.93
N TYR A 181 -1.28 -5.89 14.51
CA TYR A 181 -1.82 -7.21 14.19
C TYR A 181 -2.84 -7.03 13.07
N ALA A 182 -2.55 -7.59 11.90
CA ALA A 182 -3.43 -7.56 10.74
C ALA A 182 -4.24 -8.86 10.68
N ASP A 183 -5.54 -8.76 10.39
CA ASP A 183 -6.30 -9.94 9.98
C ASP A 183 -5.88 -10.38 8.57
N ASN A 184 -6.18 -11.63 8.21
CA ASN A 184 -5.78 -12.18 6.89
C ASN A 184 -6.29 -11.34 5.71
N TYR A 185 -7.47 -10.72 5.85
CA TYR A 185 -8.04 -9.86 4.81
C TYR A 185 -7.33 -8.50 4.67
N ALA A 186 -6.73 -7.96 5.75
CA ALA A 186 -6.00 -6.69 5.70
C ALA A 186 -4.51 -6.83 5.39
N ILE A 187 -3.91 -8.04 5.42
CA ILE A 187 -2.48 -8.23 5.10
C ILE A 187 -2.12 -7.58 3.76
N GLY A 188 -2.95 -7.77 2.72
CA GLY A 188 -2.71 -7.16 1.41
C GLY A 188 -2.74 -5.63 1.42
N TYR A 189 -3.61 -5.04 2.25
CA TYR A 189 -3.64 -3.58 2.46
C TYR A 189 -2.35 -3.11 3.14
N PHE A 190 -1.97 -3.72 4.26
CA PHE A 190 -0.77 -3.36 5.02
C PHE A 190 0.52 -3.57 4.21
N LYS A 191 0.65 -4.67 3.46
CA LYS A 191 1.75 -4.89 2.50
C LYS A 191 1.85 -3.73 1.51
N LYS A 192 0.73 -3.28 0.91
CA LYS A 192 0.71 -2.10 0.01
C LYS A 192 1.08 -0.79 0.72
N GLN A 193 0.89 -0.71 2.03
CA GLN A 193 1.32 0.43 2.84
C GLN A 193 2.76 0.30 3.34
N GLY A 194 3.53 -0.69 2.88
CA GLY A 194 4.93 -0.88 3.28
C GLY A 194 5.11 -1.55 4.64
N PHE A 195 4.14 -2.38 5.06
CA PHE A 195 4.31 -3.30 6.17
C PHE A 195 4.86 -4.64 5.68
N THR A 196 5.66 -5.30 6.51
CA THR A 196 6.19 -6.65 6.29
C THR A 196 5.84 -7.55 7.48
N LYS A 197 5.77 -8.87 7.25
CA LYS A 197 5.66 -9.88 8.31
C LYS A 197 6.98 -10.01 9.11
N GLU A 198 8.09 -9.59 8.53
CA GLU A 198 9.41 -9.62 9.17
C GLU A 198 9.56 -8.49 10.18
N ILE A 199 9.63 -8.84 11.46
CA ILE A 199 9.79 -7.87 12.55
C ILE A 199 11.29 -7.68 12.82
N THR A 200 11.84 -6.60 12.29
CA THR A 200 13.25 -6.22 12.49
C THR A 200 13.47 -5.44 13.79
N LEU A 201 12.40 -4.95 14.43
CA LEU A 201 12.48 -4.28 15.72
C LEU A 201 12.74 -5.31 16.83
N ASP A 202 13.77 -5.06 17.65
CA ASP A 202 14.16 -5.96 18.72
C ASP A 202 12.98 -6.26 19.67
N LYS A 203 12.81 -7.53 20.05
CA LYS A 203 11.69 -7.99 20.89
C LYS A 203 11.60 -7.23 22.21
N SER A 204 12.71 -6.82 22.83
CA SER A 204 12.70 -6.04 24.08
C SER A 204 12.05 -4.66 23.95
N ILE A 205 11.95 -4.15 22.71
CA ILE A 205 11.35 -2.84 22.42
C ILE A 205 9.83 -2.92 22.44
N TRP A 206 9.21 -4.01 21.99
CA TRP A 206 7.77 -4.06 21.75
C TRP A 206 7.04 -5.21 22.46
N MET A 207 7.73 -6.29 22.80
CA MET A 207 7.12 -7.47 23.42
C MET A 207 6.60 -7.10 24.82
N GLY A 208 5.34 -7.42 25.10
CA GLY A 208 4.62 -7.05 26.32
C GLY A 208 4.03 -5.63 26.33
N TYR A 209 4.27 -4.82 25.29
CA TYR A 209 3.69 -3.47 25.17
C TYR A 209 2.47 -3.42 24.26
N ILE A 210 2.51 -4.19 23.16
CA ILE A 210 1.40 -4.34 22.22
C ILE A 210 0.46 -5.46 22.65
N LYS A 211 -0.77 -5.45 22.15
CA LYS A 211 -1.74 -6.51 22.40
C LYS A 211 -1.65 -7.59 21.33
N ASP A 212 -1.62 -8.84 21.78
CA ASP A 212 -1.70 -10.00 20.91
C ASP A 212 -3.17 -10.27 20.57
N TYR A 213 -3.44 -10.48 19.29
CA TYR A 213 -4.78 -10.80 18.81
C TYR A 213 -4.78 -12.19 18.19
N GLU A 214 -5.62 -13.07 18.73
CA GLU A 214 -5.75 -14.44 18.22
C GLU A 214 -6.17 -14.42 16.74
N GLY A 215 -5.41 -15.15 15.90
CA GLY A 215 -5.61 -15.18 14.45
C GLY A 215 -5.17 -13.93 13.69
N GLY A 216 -4.50 -12.98 14.35
CA GLY A 216 -3.84 -11.84 13.71
C GLY A 216 -2.39 -12.15 13.34
N THR A 217 -1.91 -11.64 12.20
CA THR A 217 -0.50 -11.68 11.81
C THR A 217 0.16 -10.37 12.24
N ILE A 218 1.22 -10.45 13.05
CA ILE A 218 2.01 -9.26 13.39
C ILE A 218 2.74 -8.74 12.14
N MET A 219 2.69 -7.42 11.95
CA MET A 219 3.36 -6.75 10.83
C MET A 219 4.04 -5.46 11.28
N GLN A 220 5.19 -5.17 10.69
CA GLN A 220 5.99 -3.97 10.94
C GLN A 220 6.06 -3.07 9.70
N CYS A 221 5.87 -1.77 9.89
CA CYS A 221 6.25 -0.74 8.92
C CYS A 221 7.36 0.14 9.48
N THR A 222 8.49 0.19 8.78
CA THR A 222 9.56 1.17 9.06
C THR A 222 9.42 2.34 8.10
N MET A 223 9.20 3.54 8.63
CA MET A 223 9.03 4.74 7.82
C MET A 223 10.36 5.20 7.22
N LEU A 224 10.29 5.75 6.01
CA LEU A 224 11.44 6.36 5.35
C LEU A 224 11.65 7.79 5.88
N PRO A 225 12.87 8.16 6.31
CA PRO A 225 13.10 9.40 7.05
C PRO A 225 12.83 10.66 6.23
N THR A 226 13.24 10.67 4.97
CA THR A 226 13.29 11.89 4.15
C THR A 226 12.03 12.17 3.33
N ILE A 227 11.17 11.18 3.13
CA ILE A 227 10.04 11.31 2.19
C ILE A 227 8.81 11.92 2.87
N ARG A 228 8.02 12.69 2.12
CA ARG A 228 6.64 13.00 2.51
C ARG A 228 5.70 12.02 1.79
N TYR A 229 4.99 11.21 2.55
CA TYR A 229 4.14 10.15 2.01
C TYR A 229 2.98 10.70 1.18
N LEU A 230 2.44 11.86 1.52
CA LEU A 230 1.41 12.54 0.71
C LEU A 230 1.92 12.93 -0.69
N GLU A 231 3.23 13.11 -0.85
CA GLU A 231 3.87 13.51 -2.11
C GLU A 231 4.49 12.33 -2.88
N ILE A 232 4.38 11.10 -2.36
CA ILE A 232 5.11 9.96 -2.89
C ILE A 232 4.78 9.69 -4.36
N GLY A 233 3.51 9.84 -4.76
CA GLY A 233 3.09 9.62 -6.14
C GLY A 233 3.75 10.60 -7.11
N ARG A 234 3.85 11.87 -6.73
CA ARG A 234 4.52 12.92 -7.54
C ARG A 234 6.03 12.71 -7.56
N MET A 235 6.63 12.33 -6.43
CA MET A 235 8.05 12.00 -6.32
C MET A 235 8.42 10.83 -7.24
N LEU A 236 7.67 9.72 -7.17
CA LEU A 236 7.88 8.55 -8.02
C LEU A 236 7.70 8.87 -9.51
N LEU A 237 6.72 9.71 -9.87
CA LEU A 237 6.55 10.16 -11.24
C LEU A 237 7.77 10.96 -11.74
N LYS A 238 8.31 11.87 -10.91
CA LYS A 238 9.52 12.62 -11.24
C LYS A 238 10.74 11.70 -11.40
N GLN A 239 10.91 10.73 -10.50
CA GLN A 239 12.00 9.74 -10.58
C GLN A 239 11.89 8.89 -11.86
N LYS A 240 10.69 8.39 -12.17
CA LYS A 240 10.42 7.65 -13.40
C LYS A 240 10.75 8.47 -14.65
N GLU A 241 10.35 9.74 -14.67
CA GLU A 241 10.63 10.62 -15.81
C GLU A 241 12.13 10.94 -15.95
N ALA A 242 12.86 11.09 -14.83
CA ALA A 242 14.31 11.27 -14.87
C ALA A 242 15.02 10.04 -15.46
N VAL A 243 14.61 8.83 -15.06
CA VAL A 243 15.11 7.58 -15.65
C VAL A 243 14.76 7.50 -17.13
N HIS A 244 13.52 7.79 -17.51
CA HIS A 244 13.10 7.80 -18.90
C HIS A 244 13.85 8.83 -19.74
N ALA A 245 14.14 10.02 -19.21
CA ALA A 245 14.93 11.03 -19.89
C ALA A 245 16.34 10.53 -20.19
N LYS A 246 16.97 9.84 -19.22
CA LYS A 246 18.26 9.18 -19.45
C LYS A 246 18.13 8.09 -20.51
N ILE A 247 17.12 7.22 -20.42
CA ILE A 247 16.88 6.16 -21.42
C ILE A 247 16.74 6.76 -22.82
N ARG A 248 15.91 7.80 -23.02
CA ARG A 248 15.71 8.44 -24.33
C ARG A 248 16.96 9.08 -24.92
N ALA A 249 17.94 9.46 -24.09
CA ALA A 249 19.20 10.02 -24.56
C ALA A 249 20.12 8.98 -25.23
N PHE A 250 19.94 7.70 -24.93
CA PHE A 250 20.78 6.61 -25.47
C PHE A 250 20.00 5.58 -26.29
N SER A 251 18.75 5.31 -25.89
CA SER A 251 17.89 4.33 -26.52
C SER A 251 17.33 4.86 -27.83
N GLN A 252 17.38 4.03 -28.87
CA GLN A 252 16.72 4.28 -30.15
C GLN A 252 15.37 3.54 -30.26
N SER A 253 14.84 3.00 -29.15
CA SER A 253 13.63 2.16 -29.16
C SER A 253 12.37 2.89 -29.63
N TYR A 254 12.35 4.22 -29.66
CA TYR A 254 11.24 5.02 -30.19
C TYR A 254 11.21 5.07 -31.72
N LYS A 255 12.26 4.60 -32.40
CA LYS A 255 12.32 4.57 -33.86
C LYS A 255 11.44 3.43 -34.37
N VAL A 256 10.34 3.79 -35.01
CA VAL A 256 9.44 2.82 -35.67
C VAL A 256 10.09 2.42 -37.00
N HIS A 257 10.33 1.13 -37.18
CA HIS A 257 10.85 0.56 -38.42
C HIS A 257 9.70 -0.05 -39.24
N ASN A 258 9.74 0.14 -40.57
CA ASN A 258 8.79 -0.51 -41.47
C ASN A 258 8.96 -2.03 -41.42
N PRO A 259 7.88 -2.80 -41.69
CA PRO A 259 7.99 -4.25 -41.79
C PRO A 259 8.99 -4.66 -42.88
N PRO A 260 9.64 -5.82 -42.74
CA PRO A 260 10.52 -6.38 -43.77
C PRO A 260 9.81 -6.49 -45.12
N LYS A 261 10.55 -6.25 -46.21
CA LYS A 261 9.98 -6.25 -47.58
C LYS A 261 9.47 -7.64 -47.98
N GLU A 262 10.09 -8.67 -47.41
CA GLU A 262 9.79 -10.09 -47.58
C GLU A 262 8.38 -10.43 -47.08
N TRP A 263 7.82 -9.64 -46.16
CA TRP A 263 6.46 -9.84 -45.62
C TRP A 263 5.34 -9.24 -46.49
N LYS A 264 5.65 -8.70 -47.67
CA LYS A 264 4.65 -8.09 -48.57
C LYS A 264 3.52 -9.06 -48.95
N ASN A 265 3.83 -10.35 -49.08
CA ASN A 265 2.88 -11.41 -49.45
C ASN A 265 2.43 -12.26 -48.23
N GLY A 266 2.64 -11.76 -47.02
CA GLY A 266 2.33 -12.44 -45.76
C GLY A 266 3.58 -12.74 -44.91
N PRO A 267 3.41 -13.02 -43.61
CA PRO A 267 4.52 -13.29 -42.71
C PRO A 267 5.31 -14.55 -43.12
N CYS A 268 6.63 -14.44 -43.22
CA CYS A 268 7.53 -15.56 -43.47
C CYS A 268 8.73 -15.52 -42.51
N LYS A 269 9.43 -16.65 -42.34
CA LYS A 269 10.62 -16.70 -41.46
C LYS A 269 11.77 -15.94 -42.13
N ILE A 270 12.30 -14.94 -41.43
CA ILE A 270 13.45 -14.12 -41.85
C ILE A 270 14.55 -14.30 -40.81
N ASP A 271 15.80 -14.31 -41.25
CA ASP A 271 16.95 -14.21 -40.33
C ASP A 271 16.93 -12.85 -39.61
N PRO A 272 16.76 -12.79 -38.27
CA PRO A 272 16.73 -11.53 -37.55
C PRO A 272 17.99 -10.68 -37.74
N LEU A 273 19.16 -11.30 -37.93
CA LEU A 273 20.43 -10.58 -38.14
C LEU A 273 20.52 -9.93 -39.51
N SER A 274 19.68 -10.33 -40.48
CA SER A 274 19.57 -9.66 -41.77
C SER A 274 18.91 -8.28 -41.68
N ILE A 275 18.16 -8.01 -40.60
CA ILE A 275 17.46 -6.76 -40.37
C ILE A 275 18.42 -5.77 -39.69
N PRO A 276 18.83 -4.65 -40.35
CA PRO A 276 19.86 -3.75 -39.82
C PRO A 276 19.54 -3.18 -38.43
N ALA A 277 18.25 -2.95 -38.14
CA ALA A 277 17.79 -2.43 -36.86
C ALA A 277 17.97 -3.43 -35.71
N ILE A 278 17.70 -4.72 -35.95
CA ILE A 278 17.88 -5.80 -34.97
C ILE A 278 19.37 -6.04 -34.73
N ARG A 279 20.17 -6.03 -35.80
CA ARG A 279 21.63 -6.12 -35.66
C ARG A 279 22.19 -4.97 -34.81
N ALA A 280 21.73 -3.74 -35.06
CA ALA A 280 22.18 -2.55 -34.34
C ALA A 280 21.73 -2.50 -32.87
N SER A 281 20.67 -3.22 -32.48
CA SER A 281 20.23 -3.29 -31.08
C SER A 281 21.10 -4.23 -30.23
N GLY A 282 22.07 -4.93 -30.83
CA GLY A 282 22.86 -5.96 -30.14
C GLY A 282 22.07 -7.22 -29.83
N TRP A 283 20.95 -7.45 -30.55
CA TRP A 283 20.15 -8.66 -30.40
C TRP A 283 20.98 -9.90 -30.69
N SER A 284 20.78 -10.93 -29.88
CA SER A 284 21.35 -12.26 -30.08
C SER A 284 20.26 -13.32 -29.90
N PRO A 285 20.39 -14.50 -30.54
CA PRO A 285 19.49 -15.63 -30.31
C PRO A 285 19.35 -15.99 -28.82
N ASP A 286 20.47 -15.98 -28.09
CA ASP A 286 20.49 -16.33 -26.66
C ASP A 286 19.67 -15.33 -25.81
N MET A 287 19.75 -14.03 -26.12
CA MET A 287 18.93 -13.01 -25.44
C MET A 287 17.43 -13.19 -25.73
N ASP A 288 17.09 -13.56 -26.96
CA ASP A 288 15.72 -13.80 -27.40
C ASP A 288 15.14 -15.05 -26.74
N GLU A 289 15.95 -16.11 -26.63
CA GLU A 289 15.59 -17.33 -25.92
C GLU A 289 15.35 -17.05 -24.43
N LEU A 290 16.27 -16.34 -23.76
CA LEU A 290 16.11 -15.95 -22.37
C LEU A 290 14.87 -15.07 -22.13
N ALA A 291 14.57 -14.14 -23.04
CA ALA A 291 13.40 -13.27 -22.94
C ALA A 291 12.06 -14.02 -23.16
N ARG A 292 12.09 -15.13 -23.90
CA ARG A 292 10.93 -16.01 -24.12
C ARG A 292 10.75 -17.04 -23.01
N GLN A 293 11.76 -17.26 -22.16
CA GLN A 293 11.61 -18.17 -21.04
C GLN A 293 10.52 -17.62 -20.11
N PRO A 294 9.46 -18.40 -19.85
CA PRO A 294 8.44 -17.99 -18.91
C PRO A 294 9.08 -17.82 -17.54
N ARG A 295 8.80 -16.68 -16.89
CA ARG A 295 9.37 -16.35 -15.58
C ARG A 295 9.07 -17.40 -14.51
N HIS A 296 7.92 -18.06 -14.64
CA HIS A 296 7.43 -19.09 -13.74
C HIS A 296 6.95 -20.30 -14.54
N GLY A 297 6.87 -21.45 -13.88
CA GLY A 297 6.34 -22.67 -14.49
C GLY A 297 4.86 -22.54 -14.94
N PRO A 298 4.38 -23.42 -15.83
CA PRO A 298 3.03 -23.34 -16.41
C PRO A 298 1.90 -23.42 -15.37
N ASN A 299 2.16 -24.07 -14.23
CA ASN A 299 1.19 -24.27 -13.16
C ASN A 299 1.21 -23.17 -12.08
N TYR A 300 2.12 -22.19 -12.18
CA TYR A 300 2.41 -21.25 -11.10
C TYR A 300 1.15 -20.53 -10.61
N ASN A 301 0.39 -19.90 -11.52
CA ASN A 301 -0.78 -19.12 -11.13
C ASN A 301 -1.90 -19.98 -10.54
N GLN A 302 -2.16 -21.18 -11.10
CA GLN A 302 -3.15 -22.09 -10.54
C GLN A 302 -2.76 -22.57 -9.13
N LEU A 303 -1.47 -22.87 -8.90
CA LEU A 303 -0.98 -23.26 -7.57
C LEU A 303 -1.07 -22.09 -6.58
N LEU A 304 -0.75 -20.87 -7.02
CA LEU A 304 -0.91 -19.66 -6.22
C LEU A 304 -2.38 -19.46 -5.80
N HIS A 305 -3.32 -19.66 -6.72
CA HIS A 305 -4.74 -19.56 -6.41
C HIS A 305 -5.18 -20.62 -5.40
N LEU A 306 -4.80 -21.88 -5.62
CA LEU A 306 -5.10 -22.97 -4.68
C LEU A 306 -4.53 -22.70 -3.28
N LEU A 307 -3.28 -22.24 -3.19
CA LEU A 307 -2.65 -21.91 -1.92
C LEU A 307 -3.37 -20.77 -1.20
N ASN A 308 -3.75 -19.70 -1.92
CA ASN A 308 -4.52 -18.59 -1.36
C ASN A 308 -5.89 -19.04 -0.85
N ASP A 309 -6.59 -19.91 -1.58
CA ASP A 309 -7.88 -20.45 -1.16
C ASP A 309 -7.72 -21.28 0.12
N MET A 310 -6.69 -22.11 0.21
CA MET A 310 -6.37 -22.88 1.41
C MET A 310 -6.04 -21.96 2.60
N GLN A 311 -5.19 -20.93 2.42
CA GLN A 311 -4.83 -19.98 3.48
C GLN A 311 -6.02 -19.16 4.00
N ASN A 312 -7.00 -18.86 3.14
CA ASN A 312 -8.19 -18.09 3.50
C ASN A 312 -9.33 -18.96 4.08
N HIS A 313 -9.21 -20.28 4.03
CA HIS A 313 -10.21 -21.18 4.56
C HIS A 313 -10.26 -21.11 6.11
N SER A 314 -11.45 -21.16 6.71
CA SER A 314 -11.64 -21.01 8.16
C SER A 314 -10.95 -22.09 9.00
N ALA A 315 -10.68 -23.26 8.41
CA ALA A 315 -9.95 -24.36 9.03
C ALA A 315 -8.42 -24.27 8.89
N ALA A 316 -7.87 -23.21 8.30
CA ALA A 316 -6.44 -23.08 8.06
C ALA A 316 -5.62 -22.59 9.26
N TRP A 317 -6.28 -22.02 10.27
CA TRP A 317 -5.63 -21.34 11.39
C TRP A 317 -4.44 -22.10 12.04
N PRO A 318 -4.47 -23.44 12.26
CA PRO A 318 -3.33 -24.14 12.89
C PRO A 318 -2.15 -24.35 11.95
N PHE A 319 -2.37 -24.22 10.64
CA PHE A 319 -1.42 -24.55 9.59
C PHE A 319 -0.86 -23.30 8.91
N THR A 320 -1.23 -22.10 9.39
CA THR A 320 -0.83 -20.83 8.78
C THR A 320 0.65 -20.51 8.96
N GLN A 321 1.28 -21.05 10.01
CA GLN A 321 2.68 -20.83 10.38
C GLN A 321 3.30 -22.14 10.88
N PRO A 322 4.64 -22.26 10.90
CA PRO A 322 5.33 -23.38 11.53
C PRO A 322 4.94 -23.51 13.01
N VAL A 323 4.87 -24.75 13.51
CA VAL A 323 4.60 -25.02 14.93
C VAL A 323 5.71 -24.42 15.80
N ASN A 324 5.37 -23.55 16.75
CA ASN A 324 6.37 -22.92 17.59
C ASN A 324 7.00 -23.93 18.58
N ARG A 325 8.32 -24.14 18.50
CA ARG A 325 9.06 -25.05 19.39
C ARG A 325 8.98 -24.64 20.86
N ASP A 326 8.85 -23.35 21.15
CA ASP A 326 8.75 -22.88 22.53
C ASP A 326 7.38 -23.20 23.15
N GLU A 327 6.34 -23.32 22.32
CA GLU A 327 4.97 -23.65 22.75
C GLU A 327 4.71 -25.17 22.73
N VAL A 328 5.33 -25.89 21.80
CA VAL A 328 5.20 -27.34 21.63
C VAL A 328 6.59 -28.01 21.57
N PRO A 329 7.25 -28.24 22.72
CA PRO A 329 8.67 -28.60 22.79
C PRO A 329 9.05 -29.91 22.10
N ASP A 330 8.18 -30.91 22.17
CA ASP A 330 8.39 -32.27 21.64
C ASP A 330 7.97 -32.43 20.17
N TYR A 331 7.34 -31.42 19.56
CA TYR A 331 6.78 -31.51 18.21
C TYR A 331 7.81 -31.96 17.18
N TYR A 332 8.97 -31.31 17.16
CA TYR A 332 10.06 -31.60 16.22
C TYR A 332 10.85 -32.88 16.56
N GLU A 333 10.59 -33.48 17.72
CA GLU A 333 11.10 -34.81 18.05
C GLU A 333 10.21 -35.90 17.40
N VAL A 334 8.90 -35.67 17.32
CA VAL A 334 7.92 -36.59 16.74
C VAL A 334 7.78 -36.41 15.21
N ILE A 335 7.73 -35.16 14.76
CA ILE A 335 7.55 -34.78 13.35
C ILE A 335 8.91 -34.43 12.74
N LYS A 336 9.32 -35.22 11.74
CA LYS A 336 10.65 -35.11 11.12
C LYS A 336 10.68 -34.21 9.89
N GLU A 337 9.57 -34.13 9.17
CA GLU A 337 9.41 -33.29 7.98
C GLU A 337 8.26 -32.31 8.24
N PRO A 338 8.49 -31.22 9.00
CA PRO A 338 7.47 -30.22 9.26
C PRO A 338 7.07 -29.48 7.97
N MET A 339 5.80 -29.12 7.85
CA MET A 339 5.27 -28.33 6.75
C MET A 339 4.09 -27.49 7.22
N ASP A 340 3.92 -26.33 6.61
CA ASP A 340 2.85 -25.37 6.89
C ASP A 340 2.62 -24.46 5.67
N LEU A 341 1.52 -23.71 5.68
CA LEU A 341 1.09 -22.91 4.53
C LEU A 341 1.97 -21.68 4.26
N SER A 342 2.72 -21.14 5.24
CA SER A 342 3.67 -20.05 4.97
C SER A 342 4.96 -20.59 4.38
N THR A 343 5.43 -21.76 4.82
CA THR A 343 6.54 -22.48 4.17
C THR A 343 6.19 -22.82 2.71
N MET A 344 4.97 -23.28 2.44
CA MET A 344 4.50 -23.49 1.06
C MET A 344 4.43 -22.19 0.25
N GLU A 345 4.04 -21.06 0.85
CA GLU A 345 4.06 -19.72 0.20
C GLU A 345 5.49 -19.38 -0.26
N GLU A 346 6.48 -19.54 0.62
CA GLU A 346 7.88 -19.27 0.30
C GLU A 346 8.45 -20.21 -0.77
N LYS A 347 8.13 -21.51 -0.71
CA LYS A 347 8.54 -22.48 -1.73
C LYS A 347 7.95 -22.13 -3.09
N HIS A 348 6.69 -21.72 -3.11
CA HIS A 348 6.00 -21.31 -4.32
C HIS A 348 6.62 -20.05 -4.96
N GLU A 349 6.89 -19.00 -4.17
CA GLU A 349 7.55 -17.77 -4.64
C GLU A 349 8.94 -18.02 -5.25
N LYS A 350 9.60 -19.13 -4.87
CA LYS A 350 10.91 -19.58 -5.37
C LYS A 350 10.83 -20.62 -6.49
N ASP A 351 9.65 -20.81 -7.10
CA ASP A 351 9.40 -21.78 -8.18
C ASP A 351 9.74 -23.25 -7.80
N MET A 352 9.63 -23.61 -6.52
CA MET A 352 9.95 -24.97 -6.03
C MET A 352 8.82 -26.00 -6.22
N TYR A 353 7.79 -25.67 -6.99
CA TYR A 353 6.68 -26.58 -7.34
C TYR A 353 6.53 -26.67 -8.86
N PRO A 354 7.43 -27.40 -9.56
CA PRO A 354 7.34 -27.55 -11.02
C PRO A 354 6.11 -28.36 -11.43
N THR A 355 5.60 -29.22 -10.53
CA THR A 355 4.42 -30.08 -10.76
C THR A 355 3.37 -29.89 -9.65
N PRO A 356 2.07 -30.03 -9.95
CA PRO A 356 1.01 -29.99 -8.93
C PRO A 356 1.17 -31.08 -7.87
N GLN A 357 1.75 -32.22 -8.23
CA GLN A 357 1.99 -33.35 -7.32
C GLN A 357 2.96 -32.98 -6.20
N GLU A 358 3.99 -32.17 -6.48
CA GLU A 358 4.92 -31.70 -5.45
C GLU A 358 4.25 -30.73 -4.46
N PHE A 359 3.36 -29.87 -4.96
CA PHE A 359 2.53 -29.02 -4.10
C PHE A 359 1.58 -29.85 -3.23
N ILE A 360 0.88 -30.81 -3.84
CA ILE A 360 -0.04 -31.72 -3.14
C ILE A 360 0.70 -32.52 -2.07
N LYS A 361 1.92 -32.99 -2.35
CA LYS A 361 2.74 -33.72 -1.38
C LYS A 361 2.99 -32.90 -0.11
N ASP A 362 3.40 -31.65 -0.25
CA ASP A 362 3.61 -30.75 0.88
C ASP A 362 2.30 -30.41 1.60
N ALA A 363 1.23 -30.17 0.86
CA ALA A 363 -0.09 -29.91 1.44
C ALA A 363 -0.59 -31.13 2.26
N SER A 364 -0.46 -32.34 1.72
CA SER A 364 -0.80 -33.58 2.43
C SER A 364 0.07 -33.77 3.67
N LEU A 365 1.35 -33.42 3.61
CA LEU A 365 2.27 -33.50 4.75
C LEU A 365 1.79 -32.62 5.92
N ILE A 366 1.17 -31.46 5.68
CA ILE A 366 0.53 -30.65 6.73
C ILE A 366 -0.51 -31.48 7.49
N PHE A 367 -1.41 -32.15 6.76
CA PHE A 367 -2.52 -32.91 7.34
C PHE A 367 -2.06 -34.19 8.03
N ASP A 368 -1.13 -34.91 7.40
CA ASP A 368 -0.56 -36.15 7.93
C ASP A 368 0.24 -35.91 9.20
N ASN A 369 1.08 -34.86 9.22
CA ASN A 369 1.78 -34.46 10.44
C ASN A 369 0.80 -34.07 11.56
N CYS A 370 -0.26 -33.34 11.22
CA CYS A 370 -1.30 -32.99 12.18
C CYS A 370 -1.94 -34.23 12.80
N ARG A 371 -2.33 -35.22 11.99
CA ARG A 371 -2.95 -36.48 12.46
C ARG A 371 -1.97 -37.39 13.19
N LYS A 372 -0.69 -37.37 12.81
CA LYS A 372 0.36 -38.14 13.49
C LYS A 372 0.62 -37.62 14.91
N TYR A 373 0.62 -36.30 15.08
CA TYR A 373 0.92 -35.67 16.38
C TYR A 373 -0.34 -35.54 17.26
N ASN A 374 -1.51 -35.27 16.68
CA ASN A 374 -2.74 -34.97 17.43
C ASN A 374 -3.77 -36.11 17.35
N ASN A 375 -4.48 -36.35 18.46
CA ASN A 375 -5.61 -37.28 18.47
C ASN A 375 -6.77 -36.79 17.56
N GLU A 376 -7.50 -37.71 16.93
CA GLU A 376 -8.59 -37.44 15.98
C GLU A 376 -9.71 -36.54 16.53
N ASN A 377 -9.94 -36.56 17.85
CA ASN A 377 -10.99 -35.76 18.48
C ASN A 377 -10.59 -34.29 18.71
N THR A 378 -9.32 -33.95 18.52
CA THR A 378 -8.81 -32.60 18.72
C THR A 378 -9.37 -31.60 17.70
N PRO A 379 -9.46 -30.31 18.06
CA PRO A 379 -9.77 -29.26 17.08
C PRO A 379 -8.82 -29.25 15.89
N TYR A 380 -7.54 -29.56 16.12
CA TYR A 380 -6.48 -29.62 15.09
C TYR A 380 -6.76 -30.70 14.04
N ALA A 381 -6.99 -31.95 14.46
CA ALA A 381 -7.29 -33.05 13.54
C ALA A 381 -8.58 -32.79 12.75
N LYS A 382 -9.62 -32.23 13.40
CA LYS A 382 -10.85 -31.80 12.71
C LYS A 382 -10.59 -30.70 11.70
N SER A 383 -9.67 -29.78 11.98
CA SER A 383 -9.27 -28.71 11.08
C SER A 383 -8.52 -29.26 9.86
N ALA A 384 -7.58 -30.19 10.07
CA ALA A 384 -6.84 -30.86 9.00
C ALA A 384 -7.80 -31.55 8.03
N ASN A 385 -8.73 -32.37 8.53
CA ASN A 385 -9.69 -33.09 7.69
C ASN A 385 -10.60 -32.14 6.88
N LYS A 386 -11.00 -31.00 7.46
CA LYS A 386 -11.79 -29.99 6.75
C LYS A 386 -11.00 -29.31 5.64
N LEU A 387 -9.76 -28.89 5.94
CA LEU A 387 -8.93 -28.18 4.97
C LEU A 387 -8.47 -29.11 3.83
N GLU A 388 -8.12 -30.36 4.14
CA GLU A 388 -7.78 -31.37 3.15
C GLU A 388 -8.94 -31.66 2.20
N LYS A 389 -10.15 -31.86 2.75
CA LYS A 389 -11.35 -32.02 1.94
C LYS A 389 -11.59 -30.83 1.02
N PHE A 390 -11.39 -29.61 1.52
CA PHE A 390 -11.53 -28.39 0.74
C PHE A 390 -10.48 -28.31 -0.37
N MET A 391 -9.21 -28.62 -0.09
CA MET A 391 -8.14 -28.69 -1.09
C MET A 391 -8.52 -29.63 -2.24
N TRP A 392 -8.94 -30.86 -1.92
CA TRP A 392 -9.36 -31.82 -2.94
C TRP A 392 -10.60 -31.36 -3.74
N GLN A 393 -11.53 -30.63 -3.11
CA GLN A 393 -12.64 -30.00 -3.84
C GLN A 393 -12.13 -28.95 -4.85
N GLN A 394 -11.17 -28.12 -4.47
CA GLN A 394 -10.57 -27.14 -5.39
C GLN A 394 -9.81 -27.84 -6.53
N ILE A 395 -9.03 -28.89 -6.23
CA ILE A 395 -8.30 -29.66 -7.25
C ILE A 395 -9.26 -30.29 -8.27
N ARG A 396 -10.40 -30.86 -7.83
CA ARG A 396 -11.43 -31.41 -8.75
C ARG A 396 -12.04 -30.36 -9.69
N ASN A 397 -12.12 -29.12 -9.25
CA ASN A 397 -12.67 -28.03 -10.06
C ASN A 397 -11.68 -27.51 -11.12
N ILE A 398 -10.43 -27.95 -11.09
CA ILE A 398 -9.40 -27.60 -12.08
C ILE A 398 -9.37 -28.75 -13.11
N PRO A 399 -9.87 -28.55 -14.34
CA PRO A 399 -10.01 -29.63 -15.32
C PRO A 399 -8.72 -30.41 -15.55
N GLU A 400 -7.59 -29.71 -15.64
CA GLU A 400 -6.27 -30.27 -15.88
C GLU A 400 -5.78 -31.17 -14.74
N TRP A 401 -6.28 -30.98 -13.51
CA TRP A 401 -5.81 -31.67 -12.30
C TRP A 401 -6.88 -32.55 -11.67
N SER A 402 -8.08 -32.60 -12.25
CA SER A 402 -9.20 -33.39 -11.75
C SER A 402 -8.83 -34.85 -11.47
N HIS A 403 -8.06 -35.48 -12.37
CA HIS A 403 -7.53 -36.83 -12.23
C HIS A 403 -6.61 -37.05 -11.02
N LEU A 404 -5.98 -35.99 -10.49
CA LEU A 404 -5.13 -36.08 -9.29
C LEU A 404 -5.96 -36.28 -8.02
N ALA A 405 -7.25 -35.97 -8.06
CA ALA A 405 -8.17 -36.16 -6.96
C ALA A 405 -8.90 -37.52 -7.01
N ASP A 406 -8.62 -38.36 -8.02
CA ASP A 406 -9.22 -39.69 -8.13
C ASP A 406 -8.66 -40.59 -7.01
N GLY A 407 -9.52 -40.94 -6.05
CA GLY A 407 -9.14 -41.75 -4.88
C GLY A 407 -9.05 -40.98 -3.55
N HIS A 408 -9.36 -39.67 -3.55
CA HIS A 408 -9.32 -38.80 -2.36
C HIS A 408 -10.65 -38.07 -2.10
#